data_AF-A0A811RFC2-F1
#
_entry.id   AF-A0A811RFC2-F1
#
_cell.length_a   1.000
_cell.length_b   1.000
_cell.length_c   1.000
_cell.angle_alpha   90.00
_cell.angle_beta   90.00
_cell.angle_gamma   90.00
#
_symmetry.space_group_name_H-M   'P 1'
#
loop_
_entity.id
_entity.type
_entity.pdbx_description
1 polymer ?
#
loop_
_entity_poly.entity_id
_entity_poly.type
_entity_poly.pdbx_seq_one_letter_code
_entity_poly.pdbx_strand_id
1 'polypeptide(L)'
;MHCHFLSLSLLFIHGLDVVLSEARKHVIKMILSLMNYYHDYGGRKQYVDWAKNQGQNIPSDDGFFTNPVIKGSYKNHIKAVLTRVNTFIGVAYKDDPTIMAWELMNEPRCQSDVT
;
A
#
# COMPACT_ATOMS: atom_id res chain seq x y z
N MET A 1 -10.07 -25.14 2.59
CA MET A 1 -9.68 -24.01 3.47
C MET A 1 -9.05 -22.82 2.73
N HIS A 2 -9.15 -22.71 1.39
CA HIS A 2 -8.63 -21.59 0.59
C HIS A 2 -9.68 -20.49 0.29
N CYS A 3 -10.97 -20.77 0.54
CA CYS A 3 -12.07 -19.86 0.17
C CYS A 3 -12.30 -18.73 1.20
N HIS A 4 -12.05 -18.97 2.48
CA HIS A 4 -12.25 -17.96 3.54
C HIS A 4 -11.22 -16.83 3.55
N PHE A 5 -10.00 -17.06 3.05
CA PHE A 5 -8.95 -16.02 3.00
C PHE A 5 -9.18 -14.99 1.89
N LEU A 6 -9.78 -15.40 0.76
CA LEU A 6 -10.19 -14.48 -0.32
C LEU A 6 -11.36 -13.58 0.13
N SER A 7 -12.26 -14.09 0.97
CA SER A 7 -13.43 -13.32 1.43
C SER A 7 -13.07 -12.11 2.31
N LEU A 8 -11.98 -12.18 3.10
CA LEU A 8 -11.61 -11.08 4.01
C LEU A 8 -10.83 -9.97 3.29
N SER A 9 -9.99 -10.34 2.31
CA SER A 9 -9.23 -9.39 1.51
C SER A 9 -10.10 -8.58 0.56
N LEU A 10 -11.20 -9.15 0.05
CA LEU A 10 -12.19 -8.39 -0.70
C LEU A 10 -12.88 -7.33 0.16
N LEU A 11 -13.22 -7.63 1.42
CA LEU A 11 -13.99 -6.71 2.27
C LEU A 11 -13.27 -5.38 2.53
N PHE A 12 -11.95 -5.43 2.79
CA PHE A 12 -11.17 -4.24 3.10
C PHE A 12 -11.05 -3.30 1.89
N ILE A 13 -10.74 -3.85 0.71
CA ILE A 13 -10.57 -3.02 -0.48
C ILE A 13 -11.92 -2.49 -0.99
N HIS A 14 -13.02 -3.22 -0.76
CA HIS A 14 -14.36 -2.70 -0.98
C HIS A 14 -14.66 -1.48 -0.10
N GLY A 15 -14.16 -1.45 1.13
CA GLY A 15 -14.27 -0.28 2.00
C GLY A 15 -13.62 0.97 1.39
N LEU A 16 -12.42 0.84 0.82
CA LEU A 16 -11.77 1.96 0.14
C LEU A 16 -12.52 2.39 -1.14
N ASP A 17 -13.11 1.44 -1.87
CA ASP A 17 -13.96 1.78 -3.01
C ASP A 17 -15.14 2.67 -2.59
N VAL A 18 -15.80 2.34 -1.46
CA VAL A 18 -16.90 3.15 -0.89
C VAL A 18 -16.41 4.55 -0.54
N VAL A 19 -15.28 4.66 0.16
CA VAL A 19 -14.72 5.98 0.55
C VAL A 19 -14.48 6.87 -0.66
N LEU A 20 -13.87 6.34 -1.72
CA LEU A 20 -13.63 7.12 -2.95
C LEU A 20 -14.94 7.46 -3.67
N SER A 21 -15.91 6.54 -3.67
CA SER A 21 -17.22 6.79 -4.27
C SER A 21 -17.99 7.91 -3.55
N GLU A 22 -17.92 7.96 -2.22
CA GLU A 22 -18.56 9.01 -1.40
C GLU A 22 -17.79 10.33 -1.50
N ALA A 23 -16.46 10.31 -1.45
CA ALA A 23 -15.64 11.50 -1.65
C ALA A 23 -15.95 12.16 -3.01
N ARG A 24 -16.14 11.35 -4.07
CA ARG A 24 -16.54 11.83 -5.39
C ARG A 24 -17.91 12.51 -5.37
N LYS A 25 -18.91 11.92 -4.73
CA LYS A 25 -20.26 12.50 -4.59
C LYS A 25 -20.23 13.86 -3.88
N HIS A 26 -19.33 14.01 -2.92
CA HIS A 26 -19.17 15.23 -2.13
C HIS A 26 -18.09 16.18 -2.65
N VAL A 27 -17.49 15.90 -3.82
CA VAL A 27 -16.44 16.72 -4.45
C VAL A 27 -15.21 16.91 -3.53
N ILE A 28 -14.92 15.93 -2.68
CA ILE A 28 -13.76 15.90 -1.81
C ILE A 28 -12.59 15.26 -2.56
N LYS A 29 -11.40 15.84 -2.42
CA LYS A 29 -10.16 15.30 -2.96
C LYS A 29 -9.40 14.51 -1.90
N MET A 30 -8.79 13.40 -2.32
CA MET A 30 -8.08 12.48 -1.43
C MET A 30 -6.59 12.42 -1.76
N ILE A 31 -5.76 12.39 -0.72
CA ILE A 31 -4.36 11.97 -0.80
C ILE A 31 -4.29 10.59 -0.14
N LEU A 32 -3.74 9.61 -0.86
CA LEU A 32 -3.67 8.24 -0.37
C LEU A 32 -2.22 7.85 -0.09
N SER A 33 -1.92 7.55 1.18
CA SER A 33 -0.64 7.00 1.59
C SER A 33 -0.58 5.50 1.32
N LEU A 34 0.43 5.09 0.58
CA LEU A 34 0.57 3.72 0.08
C LEU A 34 1.33 2.81 1.07
N MET A 35 1.94 3.38 2.11
CA MET A 35 2.69 2.63 3.13
C MET A 35 2.90 3.46 4.39
N ASN A 36 3.22 2.80 5.50
CA ASN A 36 3.60 3.46 6.74
C ASN A 36 5.07 3.18 7.11
N TYR A 37 5.77 4.19 7.60
CA TYR A 37 7.11 4.01 8.17
C TYR A 37 7.07 3.22 9.48
N TYR A 38 6.07 3.50 10.32
CA TYR A 38 5.86 2.81 11.60
C TYR A 38 5.17 1.46 11.39
N HIS A 39 4.90 0.75 12.48
CA HIS A 39 4.35 -0.61 12.48
C HIS A 39 2.82 -0.66 12.37
N ASP A 40 2.12 0.46 12.55
CA ASP A 40 0.67 0.52 12.41
C ASP A 40 0.26 0.10 11.00
N TYR A 41 -0.73 -0.80 10.94
CA TYR A 41 -1.20 -1.44 9.70
C TYR A 41 -0.12 -2.30 9.00
N GLY A 42 0.93 -2.69 9.71
CA GLY A 42 2.04 -3.55 9.26
C GLY A 42 3.30 -2.74 8.90
N GLY A 43 3.15 -1.77 8.01
CA GLY A 43 4.22 -0.84 7.59
C GLY A 43 5.49 -1.49 7.03
N ARG A 44 6.59 -0.72 6.99
CA ARG A 44 7.86 -1.15 6.36
C ARG A 44 8.45 -2.42 6.99
N LYS A 45 8.31 -2.57 8.31
CA LYS A 45 8.84 -3.70 9.06
C LYS A 45 8.21 -5.01 8.58
N GLN A 46 6.92 -5.00 8.29
CA GLN A 46 6.22 -6.18 7.78
C GLN A 46 6.80 -6.67 6.44
N TYR A 47 7.20 -5.76 5.55
CA TYR A 47 7.87 -6.11 4.29
C TYR A 47 9.26 -6.73 4.53
N VAL A 48 9.99 -6.22 5.52
CA VAL A 48 11.29 -6.75 5.92
C VAL A 48 11.13 -8.17 6.48
N ASP A 49 10.14 -8.38 7.35
CA ASP A 49 9.86 -9.69 7.93
C ASP A 49 9.39 -10.70 6.86
N TRP A 50 8.58 -10.28 5.88
CA TRP A 50 8.23 -11.13 4.74
C TRP A 50 9.43 -11.53 3.90
N ALA A 51 10.37 -10.61 3.64
CA ALA A 51 11.59 -10.92 2.90
C ALA A 51 12.53 -11.85 3.71
N LYS A 52 12.65 -11.65 5.03
CA LYS A 52 13.39 -12.57 5.91
C LYS A 52 12.81 -13.98 5.89
N ASN A 53 11.48 -14.10 5.92
CA ASN A 53 10.79 -15.40 5.81
C ASN A 53 10.99 -16.07 4.44
N GLN A 54 11.39 -15.32 3.40
CA GLN A 54 11.80 -15.83 2.10
C GLN A 54 13.32 -16.14 2.03
N GLY A 55 14.03 -16.08 3.15
CA GLY A 55 15.46 -16.39 3.25
C GLY A 55 16.39 -15.21 2.96
N GLN A 56 15.88 -13.98 2.85
CA GLN A 56 16.75 -12.80 2.71
C GLN A 56 17.43 -12.46 4.04
N ASN A 57 18.74 -12.26 4.02
CA ASN A 57 19.48 -11.77 5.19
C ASN A 57 19.45 -10.23 5.23
N ILE A 58 18.60 -9.67 6.09
CA ILE A 58 18.36 -8.23 6.18
C ILE A 58 18.57 -7.76 7.62
N PRO A 59 19.66 -7.04 7.93
CA PRO A 59 20.05 -6.75 9.31
C PRO A 59 19.24 -5.61 9.96
N SER A 60 18.61 -4.75 9.16
CA SER A 60 17.89 -3.56 9.63
C SER A 60 16.59 -3.38 8.84
N ASP A 61 15.59 -2.75 9.46
CA ASP A 61 14.34 -2.41 8.79
C ASP A 61 14.56 -1.38 7.67
N ASP A 62 15.67 -0.62 7.69
CA ASP A 62 16.06 0.29 6.61
C ASP A 62 16.45 -0.47 5.33
N GLY A 63 16.64 -1.80 5.44
CA GLY A 63 16.69 -2.71 4.29
C GLY A 63 15.47 -2.62 3.38
N PHE A 64 14.34 -2.07 3.85
CA PHE A 64 13.19 -1.75 3.01
C PHE A 64 13.57 -0.85 1.81
N PHE A 65 14.44 0.14 2.01
CA PHE A 65 14.78 1.13 0.99
C PHE A 65 15.79 0.60 -0.03
N THR A 66 16.55 -0.44 0.31
CA THR A 66 17.71 -0.92 -0.46
C THR A 66 17.53 -2.32 -1.04
N ASN A 67 16.88 -3.24 -0.32
CA ASN A 67 16.76 -4.63 -0.74
C ASN A 67 15.86 -4.77 -1.99
N PRO A 68 16.34 -5.39 -3.08
CA PRO A 68 15.61 -5.46 -4.35
C PRO A 68 14.33 -6.31 -4.27
N VAL A 69 14.31 -7.35 -3.44
CA VAL A 69 13.11 -8.19 -3.23
C VAL A 69 12.01 -7.38 -2.56
N ILE A 70 12.35 -6.61 -1.52
CA ILE A 70 11.39 -5.74 -0.83
C ILE A 70 10.86 -4.65 -1.79
N LYS A 71 11.75 -3.97 -2.52
CA LYS A 71 11.35 -2.96 -3.50
C LYS A 71 10.45 -3.54 -4.60
N GLY A 72 10.72 -4.77 -5.03
CA GLY A 72 9.88 -5.50 -5.98
C GLY A 72 8.48 -5.74 -5.42
N SER A 73 8.37 -6.29 -4.21
CA SER A 73 7.10 -6.49 -3.52
C SER A 73 6.32 -5.20 -3.32
N TYR A 74 7.00 -4.11 -2.94
CA TYR A 74 6.35 -2.81 -2.77
C TYR A 74 5.83 -2.24 -4.09
N LYS A 75 6.62 -2.32 -5.17
CA LYS A 75 6.15 -1.94 -6.52
C LYS A 75 4.95 -2.77 -7.00
N ASN A 76 4.92 -4.06 -6.68
CA ASN A 76 3.78 -4.92 -6.98
C ASN A 76 2.53 -4.49 -6.22
N HIS A 77 2.66 -4.12 -4.95
CA HIS A 77 1.58 -3.55 -4.15
C HIS A 77 1.04 -2.24 -4.76
N ILE A 78 1.92 -1.29 -5.07
CA ILE A 78 1.54 -0.03 -5.76
C ILE A 78 0.79 -0.33 -7.05
N LYS A 79 1.31 -1.24 -7.89
CA LYS A 79 0.66 -1.63 -9.14
C LYS A 79 -0.75 -2.17 -8.88
N ALA A 80 -0.91 -3.08 -7.92
CA ALA A 80 -2.21 -3.65 -7.57
C ALA A 80 -3.23 -2.58 -7.15
N VAL A 81 -2.81 -1.61 -6.32
CA VAL A 81 -3.66 -0.48 -5.89
C VAL A 81 -4.05 0.40 -7.08
N LEU A 82 -3.08 0.87 -7.86
CA LEU A 82 -3.31 1.79 -8.97
C LEU A 82 -4.18 1.18 -10.07
N THR A 83 -4.02 -0.12 -10.35
CA THR A 83 -4.79 -0.82 -11.38
C THR A 83 -6.14 -1.35 -10.90
N ARG A 84 -6.47 -1.20 -9.61
CA ARG A 84 -7.79 -1.59 -9.13
C ARG A 84 -8.87 -0.75 -9.79
N VAL A 85 -9.89 -1.43 -10.31
CA VAL A 85 -11.14 -0.80 -10.75
C VAL A 85 -12.07 -0.72 -9.55
N ASN A 86 -12.46 0.50 -9.18
CA ASN A 86 -13.43 0.74 -8.11
C ASN A 86 -14.78 0.10 -8.50
N THR A 87 -15.32 -0.75 -7.64
CA THR A 87 -16.53 -1.52 -7.92
C THR A 87 -17.83 -0.69 -7.96
N PHE A 88 -17.86 0.52 -7.39
CA PHE A 88 -19.05 1.38 -7.34
C PHE A 88 -19.11 2.39 -8.49
N ILE A 89 -17.97 2.92 -8.91
CA ILE A 89 -17.90 3.94 -9.98
C ILE A 89 -17.36 3.39 -11.31
N GLY A 90 -16.79 2.18 -11.31
CA GLY A 90 -16.28 1.52 -12.52
C GLY A 90 -15.00 2.14 -13.11
N VAL A 91 -14.29 2.97 -12.35
CA VAL A 91 -13.06 3.67 -12.79
C VAL A 91 -11.85 3.08 -12.07
N ALA A 92 -10.74 2.90 -12.79
CA ALA A 92 -9.49 2.49 -12.17
C ALA A 92 -8.93 3.61 -11.29
N TYR A 93 -8.36 3.28 -10.14
CA TYR A 93 -7.88 4.29 -9.19
C TYR A 93 -6.88 5.28 -9.80
N LYS A 94 -5.96 4.80 -10.64
CA LYS A 94 -5.01 5.65 -11.38
C LYS A 94 -5.69 6.69 -12.30
N ASP A 95 -6.94 6.44 -12.70
CA ASP A 95 -7.73 7.27 -13.63
C ASP A 95 -8.85 8.03 -12.91
N ASP A 96 -8.98 7.90 -11.57
CA ASP A 96 -10.03 8.56 -10.79
C ASP A 96 -9.59 9.97 -10.35
N PRO A 97 -10.23 11.05 -10.85
CA PRO A 97 -9.86 12.42 -10.51
C PRO A 97 -10.16 12.79 -9.05
N THR A 98 -10.86 11.94 -8.29
CA THR A 98 -11.08 12.11 -6.84
C THR A 98 -9.78 11.99 -6.06
N ILE A 99 -8.82 11.20 -6.59
CA ILE A 99 -7.48 11.06 -6.01
C ILE A 99 -6.61 12.20 -6.54
N MET A 100 -6.22 13.09 -5.65
CA MET A 100 -5.38 14.25 -5.97
C MET A 100 -3.91 13.88 -6.05
N ALA A 101 -3.44 13.04 -5.12
CA ALA A 101 -2.05 12.63 -5.05
C ALA A 101 -1.88 11.26 -4.40
N TRP A 102 -0.75 10.64 -4.72
CA TRP A 102 -0.27 9.42 -4.09
C TRP A 102 0.90 9.77 -3.18
N GLU A 103 0.82 9.38 -1.92
CA GLU A 103 1.92 9.53 -0.97
C GLU A 103 2.66 8.19 -0.87
N LEU A 104 3.97 8.21 -1.13
CA LEU A 104 4.78 6.99 -1.21
C LEU A 104 4.92 6.28 0.13
N MET A 105 4.91 7.02 1.23
CA MET A 105 5.00 6.48 2.58
C MET A 105 4.68 7.59 3.56
N ASN A 106 3.91 7.28 4.59
CA ASN A 106 3.69 8.15 5.74
C ASN A 106 4.97 8.21 6.59
N GLU A 107 5.44 9.43 6.87
CA GLU A 107 6.57 9.75 7.75
C GLU A 107 7.87 8.93 7.52
N PRO A 108 8.39 8.81 6.29
CA PRO A 108 9.59 8.03 6.03
C PRO A 108 10.78 8.59 6.82
N ARG A 109 11.54 7.70 7.45
CA ARG A 109 12.87 7.99 8.00
C ARG A 109 13.85 6.92 7.53
N CYS A 110 15.12 7.26 7.47
CA CYS A 110 16.20 6.31 7.19
C CYS A 110 17.33 6.61 8.18
N GLN A 111 17.37 5.89 9.30
CA GLN A 111 18.32 6.20 10.38
C GLN A 111 19.73 5.70 10.07
N SER A 112 19.84 4.70 9.18
CA SER A 112 21.13 4.26 8.66
C SER A 112 21.80 5.26 7.71
N ASP A 113 21.04 6.23 7.19
CA ASP A 113 21.56 7.30 6.35
C ASP A 113 22.01 8.47 7.24
N VAL A 114 23.23 8.36 7.76
CA VAL A 114 23.92 9.38 8.57
C VAL A 114 24.58 10.40 7.65
N THR A 115 23.79 11.13 6.86
CA THR A 115 24.26 12.32 6.15
C THR A 115 24.15 13.55 7.05
#